data_AF-A0A7H0YH26-F1
#
_entry.id   AF-A0A7H0YH26-F1
#
_cell.length_a   1.000
_cell.length_b   1.000
_cell.length_c   1.000
_cell.angle_alpha   90.00
_cell.angle_beta   90.00
_cell.angle_gamma   90.00
#
_symmetry.space_group_name_H-M   'P 1'
#
loop_
_entity.id
_entity.type
_entity.pdbx_description
1 polymer ?
#
loop_
_entity_poly.entity_id
_entity_poly.type
_entity_poly.pdbx_seq_one_letter_code
_entity_poly.pdbx_strand_id
1 'polypeptide(L)'
;MLYYDRQGNPITRERFNELDADVSYRTVRNEYLENGLYVSTIWVGLDRGLMRLNRSLEKPIIFDTAVFEDLTLIYQRYSCDEDEALSCHEDAVKEFKNRPQGAVPWVAN
;
A
#
# COMPACT_ATOMS: atom_id res chain seq x y z
N MET A 1 -7.99 -2.42 -17.95
CA MET A 1 -7.25 -2.56 -16.67
C MET A 1 -6.98 -4.03 -16.46
N LEU A 2 -5.81 -4.37 -15.95
CA LEU A 2 -5.45 -5.75 -15.60
C LEU A 2 -5.62 -5.93 -14.08
N TYR A 3 -6.17 -7.07 -13.68
CA TYR A 3 -6.46 -7.41 -12.29
C TYR A 3 -5.61 -8.59 -11.85
N TYR A 4 -5.15 -8.57 -10.61
CA TYR A 4 -4.27 -9.60 -10.06
C TYR A 4 -4.65 -9.96 -8.63
N ASP A 5 -4.53 -11.23 -8.25
CA ASP A 5 -4.63 -11.65 -6.86
C ASP A 5 -3.38 -11.23 -6.04
N ARG A 6 -3.35 -11.52 -4.74
CA ARG A 6 -2.22 -11.22 -3.84
C ARG A 6 -0.90 -11.89 -4.25
N GLN A 7 -0.97 -12.98 -5.00
CA GLN A 7 0.20 -13.71 -5.48
C GLN A 7 0.71 -13.15 -6.82
N GLY A 8 0.04 -12.13 -7.38
CA GLY A 8 0.37 -11.54 -8.66
C GLY A 8 -0.12 -12.34 -9.86
N ASN A 9 -1.02 -13.33 -9.67
CA ASN A 9 -1.62 -14.05 -10.78
C ASN A 9 -2.74 -13.20 -11.41
N PRO A 10 -2.84 -13.16 -12.75
CA PRO A 10 -3.96 -12.50 -13.41
C PRO A 10 -5.31 -13.12 -13.00
N ILE A 11 -6.31 -12.28 -12.73
CA ILE A 11 -7.66 -12.70 -12.39
C ILE A 11 -8.70 -11.99 -13.27
N THR A 12 -9.93 -12.51 -13.30
CA THR A 12 -11.05 -11.85 -13.97
C THR A 12 -11.53 -10.65 -13.16
N ARG A 13 -12.30 -9.75 -13.81
CA ARG A 13 -12.91 -8.61 -13.14
C ARG A 13 -13.92 -9.06 -12.07
N GLU A 14 -14.67 -10.12 -12.33
CA GLU A 14 -15.64 -10.69 -11.40
C GLU A 14 -14.93 -11.16 -10.13
N ARG A 15 -13.83 -11.90 -10.30
CA ARG A 15 -13.02 -12.36 -9.17
C ARG A 15 -12.39 -11.20 -8.41
N PHE A 16 -11.91 -10.17 -9.13
CA PHE A 16 -11.44 -8.94 -8.50
C PHE A 16 -12.52 -8.30 -7.63
N ASN A 17 -13.75 -8.14 -8.13
CA ASN A 17 -14.84 -7.54 -7.36
C ASN A 17 -15.18 -8.34 -6.09
N GLU A 18 -15.15 -9.68 -6.17
CA GLU A 18 -15.36 -10.54 -4.99
C GLU A 18 -14.28 -10.32 -3.93
N LEU A 19 -13.01 -10.29 -4.37
CA LEU A 19 -11.85 -10.10 -3.48
C LEU A 19 -11.78 -8.67 -2.93
N ASP A 20 -12.17 -7.67 -3.73
CA ASP A 20 -12.20 -6.26 -3.32
C ASP A 20 -13.35 -5.94 -2.33
N ALA A 21 -14.44 -6.72 -2.41
CA ALA A 21 -15.52 -6.63 -1.43
C ALA A 21 -15.15 -7.26 -0.08
N ASP A 22 -14.17 -8.17 -0.04
CA ASP A 22 -13.69 -8.82 1.18
C ASP A 22 -12.60 -7.98 1.85
N VAL A 23 -12.97 -7.25 2.91
CA VAL A 23 -12.05 -6.42 3.71
C VAL A 23 -10.90 -7.24 4.31
N SER A 24 -11.15 -8.50 4.68
CA SER A 24 -10.12 -9.38 5.25
C SER A 24 -9.12 -9.80 4.17
N TYR A 25 -9.59 -10.06 2.96
CA TYR A 25 -8.72 -10.29 1.81
C TYR A 25 -7.99 -9.03 1.35
N ARG A 26 -8.55 -7.84 1.50
CA ARG A 26 -7.84 -6.60 1.13
C ARG A 26 -6.76 -6.21 2.13
N THR A 27 -7.00 -6.43 3.40
CA THR A 27 -6.11 -5.96 4.46
C THR A 27 -4.92 -6.90 4.61
N VAL A 28 -3.72 -6.40 4.34
CA VAL A 28 -2.48 -7.15 4.62
C VAL A 28 -2.07 -6.90 6.07
N ARG A 29 -1.95 -5.63 6.46
CA ARG A 29 -1.60 -5.25 7.84
C ARG A 29 -1.99 -3.80 8.10
N ASN A 30 -2.58 -3.55 9.26
CA ASN A 30 -2.91 -2.21 9.73
C ASN A 30 -2.48 -2.07 11.19
N GLU A 31 -1.93 -0.92 11.57
CA GLU A 31 -1.62 -0.62 12.96
C GLU A 31 -1.69 0.88 13.27
N TYR A 32 -2.14 1.22 14.48
CA TYR A 32 -2.00 2.55 15.05
C TYR A 32 -0.69 2.61 15.83
N LEU A 33 0.11 3.63 15.56
CA LEU A 33 1.33 3.93 16.30
C LEU A 33 0.99 4.71 17.58
N GLU A 34 1.87 4.65 18.59
CA GLU A 34 1.68 5.34 19.88
C GLU A 34 1.54 6.87 19.74
N ASN A 35 2.09 7.45 18.67
CA ASN A 35 1.98 8.87 18.36
C ASN A 35 0.70 9.24 17.59
N GLY A 36 -0.26 8.32 17.45
CA GLY A 36 -1.55 8.55 16.80
C GLY A 36 -1.56 8.39 15.28
N LEU A 37 -0.41 8.17 14.64
CA LEU A 37 -0.34 7.88 13.20
C LEU A 37 -0.91 6.49 12.89
N TYR A 38 -1.51 6.34 11.72
CA TYR A 38 -2.07 5.08 11.25
C TYR A 38 -1.29 4.56 10.04
N VAL A 39 -0.73 3.35 10.15
CA VAL A 39 -0.03 2.67 9.05
C VAL A 39 -0.96 1.60 8.49
N SER A 40 -1.19 1.63 7.19
CA SER A 40 -2.07 0.69 6.49
C SER A 40 -1.40 0.12 5.26
N THR A 41 -1.36 -1.21 5.17
CA THR A 41 -0.91 -1.95 4.00
C THR A 41 -2.06 -2.79 3.47
N ILE A 42 -2.40 -2.56 2.20
CA ILE A 42 -3.53 -3.19 1.54
C ILE A 42 -3.13 -3.78 0.19
N TRP A 43 -3.83 -4.83 -0.21
CA TRP A 43 -3.92 -5.27 -1.59
C TRP A 43 -4.88 -4.35 -2.35
N VAL A 44 -4.42 -3.88 -3.51
CA VAL A 44 -5.17 -3.01 -4.44
C VAL A 44 -5.67 -3.81 -5.64
N GLY A 45 -4.97 -4.88 -6.03
CA GLY A 45 -5.39 -5.80 -7.09
C GLY A 45 -5.39 -5.24 -8.51
N LEU A 46 -5.08 -3.96 -8.67
CA LEU A 46 -4.94 -3.25 -9.94
C LEU A 46 -3.48 -2.93 -10.15
N ASP A 47 -2.95 -3.25 -11.33
CA ASP A 47 -1.58 -2.85 -11.67
C ASP A 47 -1.47 -1.32 -11.81
N ARG A 48 -0.93 -0.68 -10.77
CA ARG A 48 -0.65 0.76 -10.74
C ARG A 48 0.53 1.15 -11.63
N GLY A 49 1.33 0.18 -12.10
CA GLY A 49 2.42 0.39 -13.05
C GLY A 49 1.94 1.00 -14.37
N LEU A 50 0.77 0.59 -14.87
CA LEU A 50 0.14 1.15 -16.07
C LEU A 50 -0.20 2.65 -15.96
N MET A 51 -0.42 3.18 -14.75
CA MET A 51 -0.67 4.61 -14.52
C MET A 51 0.62 5.44 -14.48
N ARG A 52 1.77 4.80 -14.24
CA ARG A 52 3.09 5.43 -14.30
C ARG A 52 3.64 5.22 -15.71
N LEU A 53 3.41 6.21 -16.58
CA LEU A 53 3.66 6.31 -18.03
C LEU A 53 4.92 5.68 -18.68
N ASN A 54 5.76 4.88 -18.02
CA ASN A 54 6.95 4.34 -18.68
C ASN A 54 7.63 3.10 -18.08
N ARG A 55 6.93 2.09 -17.55
CA ARG A 55 7.57 0.78 -17.32
C ARG A 55 6.58 -0.36 -17.51
N SER A 56 6.79 -1.19 -18.54
CA SER A 56 6.56 -2.63 -18.39
C SER A 56 7.45 -3.08 -17.24
N LEU A 57 6.94 -2.98 -16.01
CA LEU A 57 7.51 -3.76 -14.93
C LEU A 57 7.20 -5.22 -15.24
N GLU A 58 8.17 -6.10 -15.03
CA GLU A 58 7.96 -7.55 -15.16
C GLU A 58 6.90 -8.06 -14.18
N LYS A 59 6.60 -7.28 -13.13
CA LYS A 59 5.65 -7.59 -12.08
C LYS A 59 4.65 -6.43 -11.88
N PRO A 60 3.37 -6.73 -11.66
CA PRO A 60 2.35 -5.70 -11.44
C PRO A 60 2.53 -5.06 -10.06
N ILE A 61 2.31 -3.75 -9.96
CA ILE A 61 2.31 -3.05 -8.67
C ILE A 61 0.90 -3.14 -8.08
N ILE A 62 0.71 -4.00 -7.08
CA ILE A 62 -0.63 -4.40 -6.61
C ILE A 62 -0.84 -4.22 -5.11
N PHE A 63 0.15 -3.70 -4.39
CA PHE A 63 0.07 -3.37 -2.97
C PHE A 63 0.36 -1.90 -2.70
N ASP A 64 -0.23 -1.38 -1.62
CA ASP A 64 -0.10 0.00 -1.18
C ASP A 64 0.12 0.04 0.32
N THR A 65 1.22 0.66 0.74
CA THR A 65 1.52 0.97 2.14
C THR A 65 1.45 2.48 2.33
N ALA A 66 0.56 2.92 3.20
CA ALA A 66 0.28 4.32 3.45
C ALA A 66 0.36 4.64 4.94
N VAL A 67 0.82 5.85 5.26
CA VAL A 67 0.76 6.42 6.61
C VAL A 67 -0.17 7.61 6.59
N PHE A 68 -1.08 7.64 7.56
CA PHE A 68 -2.08 8.69 7.72
C PHE A 68 -1.92 9.41 9.05
N GLU A 69 -2.11 10.72 9.02
CA GLU A 69 -2.28 11.60 10.18
C GLU A 69 -3.67 12.23 10.09
N ASP A 70 -4.58 11.93 11.01
CA ASP A 70 -5.96 12.45 10.99
C ASP A 70 -6.64 12.31 9.61
N LEU A 71 -6.54 11.11 9.01
CA LEU A 71 -7.02 10.77 7.65
C LEU A 71 -6.28 11.45 6.49
N THR A 72 -5.29 12.30 6.77
CA THR A 72 -4.42 12.92 5.76
C THR A 72 -3.30 11.95 5.41
N LEU A 73 -3.16 11.63 4.12
CA LEU A 73 -2.05 10.81 3.62
C LEU A 73 -0.74 11.61 3.70
N ILE A 74 0.22 11.13 4.49
CA ILE A 74 1.54 11.78 4.67
C ILE A 74 2.70 10.98 4.08
N TYR A 75 2.49 9.69 3.79
CA TYR A 75 3.46 8.81 3.16
C TYR A 75 2.75 7.73 2.37
N GLN A 76 3.32 7.34 1.23
CA GLN A 76 2.82 6.25 0.43
C GLN A 76 3.95 5.54 -0.31
N ARG A 77 3.94 4.22 -0.27
CA ARG A 77 4.87 3.35 -0.99
C ARG A 77 4.10 2.20 -1.63
N TYR A 78 4.56 1.76 -2.80
CA TYR A 78 3.96 0.67 -3.54
C TYR A 78 4.92 -0.50 -3.67
N SER A 79 4.37 -1.70 -3.75
CA SER A 79 5.13 -2.94 -3.87
C SER A 79 4.43 -3.94 -4.80
N CYS A 80 5.19 -4.94 -5.26
CA CYS A 80 4.72 -5.92 -6.25
C CYS A 80 4.21 -7.22 -5.63
N ASP A 81 4.71 -7.58 -4.45
CA ASP A 81 4.33 -8.79 -3.72
C ASP A 81 4.10 -8.52 -2.23
N GLU A 82 3.47 -9.48 -1.54
CA GLU A 82 3.04 -9.33 -0.15
C GLU A 82 4.22 -9.24 0.82
N ASP A 83 5.32 -9.95 0.57
CA ASP A 83 6.52 -9.91 1.40
C ASP A 83 7.18 -8.52 1.33
N GLU A 84 7.32 -7.96 0.11
CA GLU A 84 7.80 -6.58 -0.07
C GLU A 84 6.84 -5.58 0.58
N ALA A 85 5.52 -5.79 0.49
CA ALA A 85 4.53 -4.95 1.14
C ALA A 85 4.67 -4.95 2.67
N LEU A 86 4.91 -6.12 3.28
CA LEU A 86 5.16 -6.25 4.71
C LEU A 86 6.49 -5.59 5.11
N SER A 87 7.55 -5.73 4.30
CA SER A 87 8.81 -5.00 4.53
C SER A 87 8.59 -3.48 4.47
N CYS A 88 7.82 -2.99 3.50
CA CYS A 88 7.47 -1.57 3.40
C CYS A 88 6.67 -1.09 4.62
N HIS A 89 5.78 -1.92 5.15
CA HIS A 89 5.03 -1.64 6.36
C HIS A 89 5.96 -1.49 7.56
N GLU A 90 6.87 -2.43 7.77
CA GLU A 90 7.83 -2.38 8.87
C GLU A 90 8.76 -1.18 8.78
N ASP A 91 9.21 -0.83 7.57
CA ASP A 91 10.01 0.38 7.33
C ASP A 91 9.22 1.64 7.71
N ALA A 92 7.95 1.74 7.28
CA ALA A 92 7.08 2.85 7.62
C ALA A 92 6.87 2.96 9.15
N VAL A 93 6.62 1.84 9.84
CA VAL A 93 6.51 1.82 11.31
C VAL A 93 7.80 2.33 11.96
N LYS A 94 8.96 1.82 11.52
CA LYS A 94 10.27 2.23 12.07
C LYS A 94 10.56 3.70 11.84
N GLU A 95 10.23 4.23 10.67
CA GLU A 95 10.44 5.63 10.29
C GLU A 95 9.49 6.57 11.06
N PHE A 96 8.22 6.20 11.19
CA PHE A 96 7.19 7.11 11.69
C PHE A 96 6.88 6.99 13.18
N LYS A 97 7.30 5.91 13.87
CA LYS A 97 7.00 5.69 15.31
C LYS A 97 7.47 6.80 16.25
N ASN A 98 8.53 7.53 15.88
CA ASN A 98 9.10 8.61 16.69
C ASN A 98 8.80 10.01 16.10
N ARG A 99 7.94 10.08 15.07
CA ARG A 99 7.61 11.36 14.42
C ARG A 99 6.67 12.16 15.31
N PRO A 100 6.94 13.45 15.58
CA PRO A 100 5.99 14.32 16.24
C PRO A 100 4.76 14.55 15.35
N GLN A 101 3.57 14.55 15.93
CA GLN A 101 2.35 14.93 15.21
C GLN A 101 2.45 16.39 14.74
N GLY A 102 1.99 16.68 13.53
CA GLY A 102 2.07 18.00 12.89
C GLY A 102 3.47 18.38 12.39
N ALA A 103 4.44 17.47 12.41
CA ALA A 103 5.72 17.69 11.75
C ALA A 103 5.50 17.77 10.23
N VAL A 104 5.86 18.92 9.64
CA VAL A 104 5.72 19.17 8.19
C VAL A 104 6.49 18.10 7.40
N PRO A 105 5.94 17.55 6.29
CA PRO A 105 6.69 16.63 5.43
C PRO A 105 8.01 17.27 4.99
N TRP A 106 9.11 16.55 5.16
CA TRP A 106 10.39 16.93 4.56
C TRP A 106 10.18 17.01 3.04
N VAL A 107 10.16 18.22 2.48
CA VAL A 107 10.25 18.42 1.04
C VAL A 107 11.72 18.25 0.71
N ALA A 108 12.10 17.09 0.19
CA ALA A 108 13.42 16.93 -0.42
C ALA A 108 13.45 17.86 -1.65
N ASN A 109 14.30 18.90 -1.59
CA ASN A 109 14.70 19.70 -2.76
C ASN A 109 15.52 18.85 -3.72
#